data_AF-A0A7W7ISZ5-F1
#
_entry.id   AF-A0A7W7ISZ5-F1
#
_cell.length_a   1.000
_cell.length_b   1.000
_cell.length_c   1.000
_cell.angle_alpha   90.00
_cell.angle_beta   90.00
_cell.angle_gamma   90.00
#
_symmetry.space_group_name_H-M   'P 1'
#
loop_
_entity.id
_entity.type
_entity.pdbx_description
1 polymer ?
#
loop_
_entity_poly.entity_id
_entity_poly.type
_entity_poly.pdbx_seq_one_letter_code
_entity_poly.pdbx_strand_id
1 'polypeptide(L)'
;MSEIIFGSEYHQILDNLLREIDLSKLPLYGENEIYRMNAGRYGKVKIKLDIERDNEKIEYIRDLYSKTNNSINCYTYEWEAEEEKLPKYHEEYIKPVILRFIEVLSTISNNNNVVLKFSVVDGDWKTSENTAHHLATKNALIELFKQI
;
A
#
# COMPACT_ATOMS: atom_id res chain seq x y z
N MET A 1 17.54 11.24 -10.06
CA MET A 1 16.92 12.55 -9.81
C MET A 1 15.80 12.33 -8.82
N SER A 2 15.91 12.93 -7.64
CA SER A 2 14.85 12.92 -6.64
C SER A 2 13.74 13.84 -7.15
N GLU A 3 12.55 13.30 -7.45
CA GLU A 3 11.38 14.14 -7.71
C GLU A 3 11.08 14.94 -6.45
N ILE A 4 11.16 16.26 -6.57
CA ILE A 4 10.79 17.21 -5.53
C ILE A 4 9.27 17.20 -5.48
N ILE A 5 8.70 16.55 -4.45
CA ILE A 5 7.28 16.69 -4.15
C ILE A 5 7.06 18.15 -3.79
N PHE A 6 6.29 18.88 -4.62
CA PHE A 6 5.98 20.27 -4.36
C PHE A 6 5.15 20.36 -3.07
N GLY A 7 5.39 21.39 -2.27
CA GLY A 7 4.76 21.53 -0.95
C GLY A 7 3.24 21.42 -0.97
N SER A 8 2.58 21.80 -2.06
CA SER A 8 1.13 21.66 -2.24
C SER A 8 0.63 20.22 -2.30
N GLU A 9 1.36 19.31 -2.95
CA GLU A 9 1.00 17.89 -3.01
C GLU A 9 1.20 17.21 -1.65
N TYR A 10 2.22 17.64 -0.89
CA TYR A 10 2.46 17.14 0.46
C TYR A 10 1.33 17.51 1.43
N HIS A 11 0.81 18.74 1.34
CA HIS A 11 -0.35 19.16 2.15
C HIS A 11 -1.61 18.40 1.76
N GLN A 12 -1.87 18.18 0.47
CA GLN A 12 -3.01 17.37 0.03
C GLN A 12 -2.92 15.92 0.54
N ILE A 13 -1.71 15.36 0.56
CA ILE A 13 -1.48 14.03 1.13
C ILE A 13 -1.77 14.04 2.65
N LEU A 14 -1.24 15.01 3.38
CA LEU A 14 -1.51 15.12 4.82
C LEU A 14 -3.00 15.36 5.14
N ASP A 15 -3.69 16.21 4.38
CA ASP A 15 -5.10 16.50 4.58
C ASP A 15 -5.99 15.27 4.35
N ASN A 16 -5.66 14.47 3.33
CA ASN A 16 -6.32 13.17 3.13
C ASN A 16 -5.95 12.18 4.26
N LEU A 17 -4.78 12.32 4.92
CA LEU A 17 -4.29 11.31 5.90
C LEU A 17 -5.05 11.45 7.21
N LEU A 18 -5.52 12.68 7.46
CA LEU A 18 -6.35 13.07 8.60
C LEU A 18 -7.84 12.76 8.40
N ARG A 19 -8.26 12.32 7.21
CA ARG A 19 -9.68 12.02 6.90
C ARG A 19 -9.98 10.54 7.10
N GLU A 20 -11.14 10.26 7.69
CA GLU A 20 -11.67 8.91 7.82
C GLU A 20 -11.84 8.25 6.45
N ILE A 21 -11.34 7.03 6.32
CA ILE A 21 -11.48 6.27 5.07
C ILE A 21 -12.95 5.91 4.89
N ASP A 22 -13.55 6.39 3.80
CA ASP A 22 -14.93 6.04 3.42
C ASP A 22 -15.00 4.57 2.98
N LEU A 23 -15.46 3.72 3.90
CA LEU A 23 -15.54 2.28 3.70
C LEU A 23 -16.49 1.88 2.56
N SER A 24 -17.43 2.74 2.15
CA SER A 24 -18.34 2.47 1.04
C SER A 24 -17.66 2.49 -0.33
N LYS A 25 -16.47 3.10 -0.42
CA LYS A 25 -15.66 3.16 -1.65
C LYS A 25 -14.73 1.96 -1.81
N LEU A 26 -14.63 1.09 -0.81
CA LEU A 26 -13.77 -0.08 -0.88
C LEU A 26 -14.36 -1.16 -1.82
N PRO A 27 -13.54 -1.89 -2.58
CA PRO A 27 -12.07 -1.82 -2.61
C PRO A 27 -11.53 -0.66 -3.45
N LEU A 28 -10.44 -0.04 -2.98
CA LEU A 28 -9.68 0.96 -3.73
C LEU A 28 -8.46 0.32 -4.39
N TYR A 29 -8.03 0.88 -5.51
CA TYR A 29 -6.88 0.39 -6.27
C TYR A 29 -5.92 1.52 -6.60
N GLY A 30 -4.63 1.31 -6.36
CA GLY A 30 -3.57 2.14 -6.91
C GLY A 30 -2.69 1.31 -7.84
N GLU A 31 -2.29 1.88 -8.97
CA GLU A 31 -1.56 1.18 -10.01
C GLU A 31 -0.52 2.09 -10.66
N ASN A 32 0.75 1.70 -10.58
CA ASN A 32 1.78 2.49 -11.25
C ASN A 32 2.69 1.64 -12.11
N GLU A 33 3.07 2.22 -13.24
CA GLU A 33 3.99 1.65 -14.21
C GLU A 33 5.19 2.59 -14.37
N ILE A 34 6.39 2.05 -14.22
CA ILE A 34 7.64 2.78 -14.42
C ILE A 34 8.20 2.44 -15.79
N TYR A 35 8.52 3.49 -16.55
CA TYR A 35 9.04 3.42 -17.90
C TYR A 35 10.48 3.91 -17.98
N ARG A 36 11.28 3.28 -18.83
CA ARG A 36 12.60 3.77 -19.23
C ARG A 36 12.57 4.15 -20.71
N MET A 37 13.03 5.36 -21.02
CA MET A 37 12.96 5.98 -22.37
C MET A 37 13.32 5.04 -23.54
N ASN A 38 14.27 4.11 -23.34
CA ASN A 38 14.80 3.26 -24.41
C ASN A 38 14.56 1.75 -24.22
N ALA A 39 13.83 1.33 -23.18
CA ALA A 39 13.68 -0.10 -22.88
C ALA A 39 12.26 -0.51 -22.41
N GLY A 40 11.30 0.41 -22.54
CA GLY A 40 9.88 0.16 -22.30
C GLY A 40 9.50 0.11 -20.81
N ARG A 41 8.48 -0.68 -20.47
CA ARG A 41 8.00 -0.91 -19.09
C ARG A 41 9.05 -1.69 -18.28
N TYR A 42 9.34 -1.24 -17.06
CA TYR A 42 10.39 -1.77 -16.16
C TYR A 42 9.86 -2.34 -14.86
N GLY A 43 8.76 -1.80 -14.34
CA GLY A 43 8.11 -2.30 -13.15
C GLY A 43 6.66 -1.84 -13.15
N LYS A 44 5.76 -2.75 -12.79
CA LYS A 44 4.35 -2.46 -12.57
C LYS A 44 3.95 -3.07 -11.25
N VAL A 45 3.22 -2.31 -10.44
CA VAL A 45 2.65 -2.79 -9.19
C VAL A 45 1.23 -2.27 -9.08
N LYS A 46 0.29 -3.15 -8.78
CA LYS A 46 -1.10 -2.83 -8.44
C LYS A 46 -1.39 -3.25 -7.01
N ILE A 47 -1.82 -2.28 -6.21
CA ILE A 47 -2.14 -2.45 -4.80
C ILE A 47 -3.63 -2.24 -4.63
N LYS A 48 -4.25 -3.14 -3.87
CA LYS A 48 -5.65 -3.08 -3.48
C LYS A 48 -5.73 -2.76 -1.99
N LEU A 49 -6.60 -1.83 -1.62
CA LEU A 49 -7.04 -1.63 -0.24
C LEU A 49 -8.46 -2.16 -0.12
N ASP A 50 -8.70 -3.05 0.83
CA ASP A 50 -10.01 -3.66 1.11
C ASP A 50 -10.21 -3.83 2.61
N ILE A 51 -11.36 -4.37 3.00
CA ILE A 51 -11.63 -4.82 4.37
C ILE A 51 -11.13 -6.26 4.53
N GLU A 52 -10.38 -6.53 5.60
CA GLU A 52 -10.04 -7.90 5.98
C GLU A 52 -11.32 -8.65 6.40
N ARG A 53 -11.50 -9.86 5.88
CA ARG A 53 -12.70 -10.69 6.14
C ARG A 53 -12.36 -12.02 6.80
N ASP A 54 -11.08 -12.33 6.92
CA ASP A 54 -10.62 -13.49 7.67
C ASP A 54 -10.73 -13.21 9.17
N ASN A 55 -11.72 -13.83 9.81
CA ASN A 55 -11.99 -13.65 11.24
C ASN A 55 -10.79 -14.04 12.11
N GLU A 56 -10.01 -15.07 11.74
CA GLU A 56 -8.85 -15.49 12.51
C GLU A 56 -7.75 -14.44 12.47
N LYS A 57 -7.48 -13.87 11.28
CA LYS A 57 -6.53 -12.74 11.14
C LYS A 57 -7.01 -11.50 11.91
N ILE A 58 -8.30 -11.18 11.83
CA ILE A 58 -8.91 -10.04 12.55
C ILE A 58 -8.71 -10.19 14.06
N GLU A 59 -9.03 -11.36 14.61
CA GLU A 59 -8.88 -11.64 16.04
C GLU A 59 -7.41 -11.60 16.48
N TYR A 60 -6.51 -12.21 15.72
CA TYR A 60 -5.08 -12.20 15.99
C TYR A 60 -4.51 -10.78 16.10
N ILE A 61 -4.90 -9.90 15.17
CA ILE A 61 -4.50 -8.50 15.15
C ILE A 61 -5.06 -7.77 16.36
N ARG A 62 -6.37 -7.91 16.61
CA ARG A 62 -7.01 -7.27 17.76
C ARG A 62 -6.36 -7.70 19.08
N ASP A 63 -5.98 -8.98 19.23
CA ASP A 63 -5.27 -9.47 20.41
C ASP A 63 -3.87 -8.87 20.56
N LEU A 64 -3.07 -8.84 19.49
CA LEU A 64 -1.74 -8.18 19.47
C LEU A 64 -1.82 -6.72 19.96
N TYR A 65 -2.82 -5.98 19.52
CA TYR A 65 -2.95 -4.56 19.83
C TYR A 65 -3.60 -4.29 21.19
N SER A 66 -4.49 -5.16 21.67
CA SER A 66 -5.03 -5.07 23.04
C SER A 66 -3.95 -5.13 24.12
N LYS A 67 -2.80 -5.74 23.83
CA LYS A 67 -1.65 -5.86 24.73
C LYS A 67 -0.71 -4.66 24.69
N THR A 68 -0.78 -3.81 23.67
CA THR A 68 0.20 -2.73 23.44
C THR A 68 -0.31 -1.33 23.73
N ASN A 69 -1.57 -1.17 24.19
CA ASN A 69 -2.17 0.11 24.62
C ASN A 69 -2.10 1.25 23.57
N ASN A 70 -1.85 0.92 22.30
CA ASN A 70 -1.76 1.88 21.20
C ASN A 70 -3.13 2.00 20.49
N SER A 71 -3.44 3.22 20.05
CA SER A 71 -4.67 3.56 19.34
C SER A 71 -4.91 2.64 18.14
N ILE A 72 -6.14 2.14 18.04
CA ILE A 72 -6.65 1.16 17.08
C ILE A 72 -6.37 1.61 15.65
N ASN A 73 -5.33 1.03 15.04
CA ASN A 73 -5.06 1.16 13.62
C ASN A 73 -4.76 -0.24 13.08
N CYS A 74 -5.81 -0.94 12.68
CA CYS A 74 -5.73 -2.35 12.31
C CYS A 74 -5.50 -2.48 10.81
N TYR A 75 -4.27 -2.76 10.40
CA TYR A 75 -3.91 -2.98 9.00
C TYR A 75 -3.28 -4.36 8.79
N THR A 76 -3.58 -5.01 7.66
CA THR A 76 -2.93 -6.24 7.19
C THR A 76 -2.24 -6.07 5.85
N TYR A 77 -1.36 -7.02 5.55
CA TYR A 77 -0.70 -7.13 4.27
C TYR A 77 -0.84 -8.55 3.72
N GLU A 78 -1.16 -8.66 2.43
CA GLU A 78 -1.23 -9.94 1.72
C GLU A 78 -0.60 -9.85 0.32
N TRP A 79 0.04 -10.94 -0.10
CA TRP A 79 0.52 -11.10 -1.47
C TRP A 79 -0.46 -11.99 -2.23
N GLU A 80 -1.23 -11.39 -3.12
CA GLU A 80 -2.25 -12.07 -3.95
C GLU A 80 -1.85 -12.14 -5.43
N ALA A 81 -0.72 -11.51 -5.81
CA ALA A 81 -0.28 -11.47 -7.19
C ALA A 81 0.14 -12.86 -7.70
N GLU A 82 -0.24 -13.14 -8.94
CA GLU A 82 0.11 -14.38 -9.64
C GLU A 82 1.62 -14.47 -9.89
N GLU A 83 2.23 -15.62 -9.58
CA GLU A 83 3.68 -15.85 -9.70
C GLU A 83 4.21 -15.58 -11.13
N GLU A 84 3.39 -15.85 -12.14
CA GLU A 84 3.73 -15.62 -13.56
C GLU A 84 3.88 -14.13 -13.89
N LYS A 85 3.12 -13.27 -13.21
CA LYS A 85 3.09 -11.82 -13.45
C LYS A 85 3.99 -11.03 -12.53
N LEU A 86 4.07 -11.44 -11.27
CA LEU A 86 4.96 -10.83 -10.29
C LEU A 86 5.40 -11.91 -9.29
N PRO A 87 6.59 -12.50 -9.51
CA PRO A 87 7.13 -13.54 -8.67
C PRO A 87 7.25 -13.12 -7.21
N LYS A 88 6.99 -14.05 -6.30
CA LYS A 88 6.99 -13.77 -4.86
C LYS A 88 8.34 -13.31 -4.31
N TYR A 89 9.47 -13.64 -4.96
CA TYR A 89 10.76 -13.11 -4.51
C TYR A 89 10.80 -11.57 -4.57
N HIS A 90 9.97 -10.92 -5.40
CA HIS A 90 9.87 -9.46 -5.42
C HIS A 90 9.13 -8.88 -4.18
N GLU A 91 8.48 -9.71 -3.37
CA GLU A 91 7.86 -9.32 -2.10
C GLU A 91 8.87 -8.61 -1.19
N GLU A 92 10.15 -9.01 -1.22
CA GLU A 92 11.22 -8.40 -0.42
C GLU A 92 11.44 -6.90 -0.70
N TYR A 93 11.10 -6.44 -1.91
CA TYR A 93 11.23 -5.04 -2.33
C TYR A 93 9.96 -4.23 -2.09
N ILE A 94 8.81 -4.87 -2.23
CA ILE A 94 7.49 -4.21 -2.22
C ILE A 94 6.92 -4.13 -0.80
N LYS A 95 6.97 -5.24 -0.05
CA LYS A 95 6.41 -5.33 1.29
C LYS A 95 6.95 -4.27 2.25
N PRO A 96 8.28 -3.99 2.32
CA PRO A 96 8.77 -2.97 3.25
C PRO A 96 8.22 -1.57 2.98
N VAL A 97 7.95 -1.25 1.70
CA VAL A 97 7.36 0.06 1.32
C VAL A 97 5.93 0.16 1.82
N ILE A 98 5.14 -0.90 1.65
CA ILE A 98 3.75 -0.96 2.12
C ILE A 98 3.68 -0.94 3.65
N LEU A 99 4.52 -1.73 4.34
CA LEU A 99 4.56 -1.76 5.80
C LEU A 99 4.92 -0.39 6.39
N ARG A 100 5.88 0.32 5.79
CA ARG A 100 6.22 1.68 6.22
C ARG A 100 5.07 2.66 6.00
N PHE A 101 4.31 2.50 4.92
CA PHE A 101 3.12 3.30 4.66
C PHE A 101 2.02 3.03 5.69
N ILE A 102 1.77 1.76 6.01
CA ILE A 102 0.88 1.33 7.10
C ILE A 102 1.30 1.94 8.44
N GLU A 103 2.59 1.91 8.75
CA GLU A 103 3.13 2.48 9.98
C GLU A 103 2.81 3.98 10.09
N VAL A 104 3.04 4.75 9.02
CA VAL A 104 2.66 6.17 8.95
C VAL A 104 1.15 6.36 9.12
N LEU A 105 0.32 5.60 8.39
CA LEU A 105 -1.14 5.66 8.54
C LEU A 105 -1.58 5.36 9.98
N SER A 106 -0.93 4.39 10.62
CA SER A 106 -1.23 3.98 11.98
C SER A 106 -0.86 5.03 13.04
N THR A 107 -0.03 6.03 12.70
CA THR A 107 0.26 7.15 13.60
C THR A 107 -0.75 8.29 13.49
N ILE A 108 -1.50 8.37 12.37
CA ILE A 108 -2.37 9.52 12.06
C ILE A 108 -3.84 9.24 12.42
N SER A 109 -4.16 8.00 12.79
CA SER A 109 -5.42 7.51 13.37
C SER A 109 -6.71 8.07 12.77
N ASN A 110 -7.30 7.26 11.89
CA ASN A 110 -8.74 7.26 11.70
C ASN A 110 -9.39 6.38 12.75
N ASN A 111 -10.51 6.80 13.33
CA ASN A 111 -11.29 6.03 14.32
C ASN A 111 -11.99 4.79 13.73
N ASN A 112 -11.37 4.14 12.73
CA ASN A 112 -11.94 3.01 12.03
C ASN A 112 -11.85 1.74 12.87
N ASN A 113 -13.01 1.17 13.22
CA ASN A 113 -13.11 -0.10 13.96
C ASN A 113 -12.90 -1.36 13.08
N VAL A 114 -12.58 -1.17 11.80
CA VAL A 114 -12.36 -2.24 10.82
C VAL A 114 -10.88 -2.50 10.62
N VAL A 115 -10.54 -3.74 10.28
CA VAL A 115 -9.19 -4.11 9.85
C VAL A 115 -9.10 -3.92 8.34
N LEU A 116 -8.19 -3.06 7.89
CA LEU A 116 -7.97 -2.77 6.48
C LEU A 116 -6.83 -3.63 5.93
N LYS A 117 -7.01 -4.19 4.74
CA LYS A 117 -6.04 -5.07 4.08
C LYS A 117 -5.43 -4.41 2.86
N PHE A 118 -4.10 -4.31 2.85
CA PHE A 118 -3.33 -3.99 1.66
C PHE A 118 -2.89 -5.28 0.96
N SER A 119 -3.36 -5.48 -0.27
CA SER A 119 -2.97 -6.62 -1.10
C SER A 119 -2.19 -6.16 -2.33
N VAL A 120 -1.07 -6.83 -2.63
CA VAL A 120 -0.47 -6.74 -3.98
C VAL A 120 -1.22 -7.74 -4.85
N VAL A 121 -1.98 -7.25 -5.82
CA VAL A 121 -2.93 -8.08 -6.61
C VAL A 121 -2.50 -8.30 -8.05
N ASP A 122 -1.62 -7.44 -8.57
CA ASP A 122 -1.11 -7.54 -9.93
C ASP A 122 0.23 -6.81 -10.04
N GLY A 123 0.95 -7.08 -11.12
CA GLY A 123 2.22 -6.44 -11.41
C GLY A 123 2.85 -6.93 -12.69
N ASP A 124 4.03 -6.42 -12.96
CA ASP A 124 4.91 -6.93 -13.99
C ASP A 124 6.36 -6.74 -13.56
N TRP A 125 7.22 -7.64 -14.01
CA TRP A 125 8.63 -7.61 -13.70
C TRP A 125 9.46 -7.82 -14.96
N LYS A 126 10.59 -7.13 -15.01
CA LYS A 126 11.70 -7.49 -15.88
C LYS A 126 12.93 -7.71 -15.00
N THR A 127 13.70 -8.74 -15.34
CA THR A 127 14.87 -9.24 -14.60
C THR A 127 15.93 -8.18 -14.29
N SER A 128 15.85 -7.00 -14.90
CA SER A 128 16.94 -6.02 -14.90
C SER A 128 16.98 -5.05 -13.72
N GLU A 129 15.89 -4.66 -13.02
CA GLU A 129 16.00 -3.55 -12.03
C GLU A 129 14.98 -3.58 -10.86
N ASN A 130 15.42 -4.03 -9.68
CA ASN A 130 14.65 -4.06 -8.42
C ASN A 130 14.17 -2.67 -7.94
N THR A 131 14.91 -1.60 -8.25
CA THR A 131 14.56 -0.23 -7.85
C THR A 131 13.26 0.27 -8.49
N ALA A 132 12.87 -0.29 -9.64
CA ALA A 132 11.63 0.08 -10.33
C ALA A 132 10.39 -0.32 -9.52
N HIS A 133 10.39 -1.49 -8.88
CA HIS A 133 9.26 -1.96 -8.05
C HIS A 133 9.09 -1.13 -6.78
N HIS A 134 10.18 -0.65 -6.18
CA HIS A 134 10.09 0.29 -5.04
C HIS A 134 9.35 1.57 -5.44
N LEU A 135 9.73 2.16 -6.59
CA LEU A 135 9.14 3.41 -7.06
C LEU A 135 7.69 3.20 -7.52
N ALA A 136 7.42 2.12 -8.26
CA ALA A 136 6.06 1.74 -8.67
C ALA A 136 5.14 1.55 -7.46
N THR A 137 5.62 0.85 -6.43
CA THR A 137 4.86 0.64 -5.18
C THR A 137 4.55 1.96 -4.49
N LYS A 138 5.55 2.85 -4.34
CA LYS A 138 5.35 4.17 -3.73
C LYS A 138 4.27 4.97 -4.47
N ASN A 139 4.35 5.01 -5.79
CA ASN A 139 3.42 5.78 -6.61
C ASN A 139 2.01 5.17 -6.64
N ALA A 140 1.90 3.83 -6.65
CA ALA A 140 0.64 3.12 -6.52
C ALA A 140 -0.04 3.44 -5.17
N LEU A 141 0.72 3.46 -4.07
CA LEU A 141 0.19 3.87 -2.77
C LEU A 141 -0.29 5.33 -2.76
N ILE A 142 0.45 6.25 -3.39
CA ILE A 142 0.03 7.66 -3.52
C ILE A 142 -1.27 7.77 -4.34
N GLU A 143 -1.41 7.02 -5.42
CA GLU A 143 -2.64 7.02 -6.23
C GLU A 143 -3.83 6.46 -5.46
N LEU A 144 -3.65 5.33 -4.76
CA LEU A 144 -4.67 4.76 -3.88
C LEU A 144 -5.13 5.81 -2.87
N PHE A 145 -4.17 6.53 -2.32
CA PHE A 145 -4.39 7.52 -1.29
C PHE A 145 -5.10 8.80 -1.77
N LYS A 146 -4.96 9.17 -3.04
CA LYS A 146 -5.74 10.26 -3.65
C LYS A 146 -7.23 9.94 -3.76
N GLN A 147 -7.64 8.67 -3.58
CA GLN A 147 -9.03 8.22 -3.72
C GLN A 147 -9.77 8.08 -2.38
N ILE A 148 -9.02 8.06 -1.27
CA ILE A 148 -9.55 8.06 0.10
C ILE A 148 -10.21 9.42 0.36
#